data_AF-H6L7P3-F1
#
_entry.id   AF-H6L7P3-F1
#
_cell.length_a   1.000
_cell.length_b   1.000
_cell.length_c   1.000
_cell.angle_alpha   90.00
_cell.angle_beta   90.00
_cell.angle_gamma   90.00
#
_symmetry.space_group_name_H-M   'P 1'
#
loop_
_entity.id
_entity.type
_entity.pdbx_description
1 polymer ?
#
loop_
_entity_poly.entity_id
_entity_poly.type
_entity_poly.pdbx_seq_one_letter_code
_entity_poly.pdbx_strand_id
1 'polypeptide(L)'
;MFAIQSAKKLFFAFLILGGGIGLATTLTDEFEIAKNLELYSNVFRELNTYYVDEVPPEDLMKSGLDAMLKSLDPYTTYIPAQEVERFRSSITGSYAGIGTRVRATASGGLITAICPYPQN
;
A
#
# COMPACT_ATOMS: atom_id res chain seq x y z
N MET A 1 -21.76 -54.50 -21.22
CA MET A 1 -22.26 -53.78 -20.02
C MET A 1 -21.15 -53.53 -18.99
N PHE A 2 -20.31 -54.52 -18.65
CA PHE A 2 -19.22 -54.37 -17.66
C PHE A 2 -18.07 -53.40 -18.04
N ALA A 3 -17.69 -53.30 -19.33
CA ALA A 3 -16.58 -52.43 -19.76
C ALA A 3 -16.83 -50.91 -19.63
N ILE A 4 -18.10 -50.48 -19.65
CA ILE A 4 -18.47 -49.06 -19.51
C ILE A 4 -18.37 -48.61 -18.04
N GLN A 5 -18.53 -49.55 -17.10
CA GLN A 5 -18.52 -49.28 -15.67
C GLN A 5 -17.10 -49.05 -15.13
N SER A 6 -16.09 -49.75 -15.67
CA SER A 6 -14.68 -49.51 -15.33
C SER A 6 -14.16 -48.18 -15.90
N ALA A 7 -14.56 -47.82 -17.12
CA ALA A 7 -14.20 -46.55 -17.76
C ALA A 7 -14.74 -45.33 -16.98
N LYS A 8 -15.98 -45.41 -16.46
CA LYS A 8 -16.56 -44.35 -15.61
C LYS A 8 -15.82 -44.17 -14.28
N LYS A 9 -15.31 -45.25 -13.68
CA LYS A 9 -14.51 -45.19 -12.44
C LYS A 9 -13.15 -44.54 -12.67
N LEU A 10 -12.50 -44.83 -13.80
CA LEU A 10 -11.25 -44.19 -14.21
C LEU A 10 -11.44 -42.69 -14.48
N PHE A 11 -12.55 -42.30 -15.10
CA PHE A 11 -12.90 -40.89 -15.31
C PHE A 11 -13.14 -40.15 -13.99
N PHE A 12 -13.85 -40.76 -13.04
CA PHE A 12 -14.06 -40.20 -11.70
C PHE A 12 -12.75 -40.06 -10.91
N ALA A 13 -11.84 -41.03 -11.01
CA ALA A 13 -10.53 -40.97 -10.36
C ALA A 13 -9.66 -39.84 -10.94
N PHE A 14 -9.71 -39.61 -12.26
CA PHE A 14 -8.97 -38.54 -12.91
C PHE A 14 -9.49 -37.15 -12.52
N LEU A 15 -10.80 -37.01 -12.29
CA LEU A 15 -11.43 -35.76 -11.84
C LEU A 15 -11.04 -35.40 -10.40
N ILE A 16 -10.94 -36.40 -9.50
CA ILE A 16 -10.45 -36.20 -8.13
C ILE A 16 -8.96 -35.84 -8.12
N LEU A 17 -8.16 -36.49 -8.97
CA LEU A 17 -6.73 -36.22 -9.06
C LEU A 17 -6.43 -34.83 -9.67
N GLY A 18 -7.17 -34.43 -10.71
CA GLY A 18 -7.04 -33.10 -11.33
C GLY A 18 -7.54 -31.97 -10.43
N GLY A 19 -8.64 -32.18 -9.68
CA GLY A 19 -9.17 -31.21 -8.74
C GLY A 19 -8.29 -30.99 -7.51
N GLY A 20 -7.66 -32.07 -6.99
CA GLY A 20 -6.79 -31.98 -5.82
C GLY A 20 -5.50 -31.17 -6.07
N ILE A 21 -4.95 -31.24 -7.28
CA ILE A 21 -3.71 -30.52 -7.63
C ILE A 21 -3.98 -29.01 -7.80
N GLY A 22 -5.10 -28.63 -8.44
CA GLY A 22 -5.46 -27.21 -8.61
C GLY A 22 -5.74 -26.50 -7.27
N LEU A 23 -6.42 -27.16 -6.35
CA LEU A 23 -6.69 -26.64 -5.00
C LEU A 23 -5.43 -26.51 -4.14
N ALA A 24 -4.47 -27.44 -4.25
CA ALA A 24 -3.24 -27.39 -3.47
C ALA A 24 -2.40 -26.15 -3.80
N THR A 25 -2.34 -25.74 -5.08
CA THR A 25 -1.53 -24.59 -5.51
C THR A 25 -2.06 -23.23 -5.07
N THR A 26 -3.38 -23.06 -4.93
CA THR A 26 -3.95 -21.79 -4.47
C THR A 26 -3.84 -21.63 -2.96
N LEU A 27 -3.89 -22.73 -2.21
CA LEU A 27 -3.76 -22.72 -0.76
C LEU A 27 -2.35 -22.33 -0.29
N THR A 28 -1.31 -22.62 -1.07
CA THR A 28 0.07 -22.30 -0.68
C THR A 28 0.34 -20.80 -0.74
N ASP A 29 -0.14 -20.09 -1.76
CA ASP A 29 0.12 -18.66 -1.93
C ASP A 29 -0.61 -17.82 -0.87
N GLU A 30 -1.88 -18.12 -0.60
CA GLU A 30 -2.65 -17.45 0.46
C GLU A 30 -2.04 -17.70 1.85
N PHE A 31 -1.54 -18.91 2.09
CA PHE A 31 -0.90 -19.28 3.36
C PHE A 31 0.39 -18.50 3.60
N GLU A 32 1.24 -18.34 2.59
CA GLU A 32 2.49 -17.56 2.73
C GLU A 32 2.20 -16.07 2.97
N ILE A 33 1.16 -15.50 2.33
CA ILE A 33 0.73 -14.11 2.59
C ILE A 33 0.26 -13.94 4.02
N ALA A 34 -0.60 -14.84 4.51
CA ALA A 34 -1.13 -14.79 5.87
C ALA A 34 -0.01 -14.87 6.92
N LYS A 35 0.96 -15.76 6.73
CA LYS A 35 2.12 -15.91 7.59
C LYS A 35 2.99 -14.65 7.64
N ASN A 36 3.24 -14.02 6.50
CA ASN A 36 4.02 -12.79 6.44
C ASN A 36 3.31 -11.61 7.11
N LEU A 37 1.98 -11.53 6.98
CA LEU A 37 1.18 -10.52 7.67
C LEU A 37 1.16 -10.72 9.19
N GLU A 38 1.10 -11.97 9.64
CA GLU A 38 1.21 -12.32 11.07
C GLU A 38 2.58 -11.92 11.63
N LEU A 39 3.66 -12.26 10.91
CA LEU A 39 5.01 -11.86 11.30
C LEU A 39 5.14 -10.34 11.42
N TYR A 40 4.64 -9.59 10.44
CA TYR A 40 4.63 -8.13 10.48
C TYR A 40 3.88 -7.58 11.70
N SER A 41 2.68 -8.10 11.96
CA SER A 41 1.84 -7.69 13.09
C SER A 41 2.49 -7.97 14.44
N ASN A 42 3.19 -9.10 14.55
CA ASN A 42 3.92 -9.48 15.77
C ASN A 42 5.10 -8.55 16.02
N VAL A 43 5.93 -8.30 15.02
CA VAL A 43 7.07 -7.36 15.13
C VAL A 43 6.59 -5.95 15.47
N PHE A 44 5.54 -5.47 14.79
CA PHE A 44 4.96 -4.17 15.06
C PHE A 44 4.48 -4.03 16.51
N ARG A 45 3.82 -5.06 17.04
CA ARG A 45 3.37 -5.09 18.44
C ARG A 45 4.52 -5.13 19.42
N GLU A 46 5.55 -5.94 19.14
CA GLU A 46 6.71 -6.09 20.00
C GLU A 46 7.48 -4.76 20.11
N LEU A 47 7.71 -4.10 18.98
CA LEU A 47 8.31 -2.76 18.95
C LEU A 47 7.46 -1.77 19.76
N ASN A 48 6.15 -1.71 19.55
CA ASN A 48 5.32 -0.78 20.28
C ASN A 48 5.26 -1.04 21.80
N THR A 49 5.48 -2.28 22.24
CA THR A 49 5.31 -2.67 23.65
C THR A 49 6.64 -2.62 24.44
N TYR A 50 7.74 -3.00 23.79
CA TYR A 50 9.03 -3.21 24.46
C TYR A 50 10.09 -2.18 24.07
N TYR A 51 9.79 -1.27 23.13
CA TYR A 51 10.73 -0.21 22.79
C TYR A 51 10.85 0.82 23.91
N VAL A 52 12.06 1.36 24.05
CA VAL A 52 12.46 2.20 25.19
C VAL A 52 11.78 3.58 25.16
N ASP A 53 11.52 4.10 23.97
CA ASP A 53 10.88 5.41 23.76
C ASP A 53 9.43 5.24 23.26
N GLU A 54 8.56 6.18 23.65
CA GLU A 54 7.22 6.26 23.07
C GLU A 54 7.32 6.67 21.61
N VAL A 55 7.12 5.72 20.70
CA VAL A 55 7.03 6.00 19.27
C VAL A 55 5.56 6.00 18.85
N PRO A 56 5.03 7.07 18.24
CA PRO A 56 3.68 7.08 17.72
C PRO A 56 3.49 5.96 16.68
N PRO A 57 2.51 5.04 16.86
CA PRO A 57 2.30 3.90 15.97
C PRO A 57 2.04 4.30 14.52
N GLU A 58 1.46 5.49 14.33
CA GLU A 58 1.14 6.04 13.01
C GLU A 58 2.40 6.39 12.21
N ASP A 59 3.41 6.99 12.84
CA ASP A 59 4.66 7.33 12.18
C ASP A 59 5.47 6.08 11.83
N LEU A 60 5.46 5.06 12.72
CA LEU A 60 6.05 3.76 12.42
C LEU A 60 5.40 3.11 11.21
N MET A 61 4.07 3.07 11.17
CA MET A 61 3.31 2.51 10.04
C MET A 61 3.59 3.27 8.75
N LYS A 62 3.59 4.62 8.80
CA LYS A 62 3.90 5.48 7.65
C LYS A 62 5.30 5.19 7.11
N SER A 63 6.31 5.14 7.98
CA SER A 63 7.70 4.86 7.57
C SER A 63 7.87 3.47 6.96
N GLY A 64 7.18 2.46 7.49
CA GLY A 64 7.17 1.10 6.94
C GLY A 64 6.52 1.04 5.56
N LEU A 65 5.36 1.70 5.39
CA LEU A 65 4.67 1.81 4.11
C LEU A 65 5.52 2.56 3.08
N ASP A 66 6.11 3.70 3.44
CA ASP A 66 6.98 4.47 2.54
C ASP A 66 8.19 3.65 2.09
N ALA A 67 8.81 2.89 2.99
CA ALA A 67 9.93 2.00 2.65
C ALA A 67 9.51 0.86 1.70
N MET A 68 8.33 0.26 1.93
CA MET A 68 7.78 -0.78 1.06
C MET A 68 7.47 -0.21 -0.34
N LEU A 69 6.78 0.92 -0.41
CA LEU A 69 6.36 1.54 -1.68
C LEU A 69 7.53 2.09 -2.50
N LYS A 70 8.56 2.63 -1.82
CA LYS A 70 9.78 3.11 -2.48
C LYS A 70 10.49 2.03 -3.30
N SER A 71 10.35 0.75 -2.92
CA SER A 71 10.95 -0.37 -3.64
C SER A 71 10.17 -0.77 -4.90
N LEU A 72 8.88 -0.42 -4.98
CA LEU A 72 8.00 -0.85 -6.05
C LEU A 72 8.02 0.12 -7.23
N ASP A 73 7.80 1.41 -6.98
CA ASP A 73 7.73 2.45 -8.01
C ASP A 73 7.89 3.88 -7.43
N PRO A 74 8.72 4.76 -8.02
CA PRO A 74 8.84 6.17 -7.63
C PRO A 74 7.55 7.00 -7.59
N TYR A 75 6.49 6.58 -8.27
CA TYR A 75 5.23 7.33 -8.33
C TYR A 75 4.18 6.89 -7.32
N THR A 76 4.40 5.79 -6.60
CA THR A 76 3.46 5.29 -5.60
C THR A 76 3.86 5.79 -4.22
N THR A 77 3.02 6.62 -3.61
CA THR A 77 3.23 7.13 -2.25
C THR A 77 1.97 6.93 -1.42
N TYR A 78 2.15 6.66 -0.12
CA TYR A 78 1.06 6.61 0.84
C TYR A 78 0.75 8.02 1.35
N ILE A 79 -0.54 8.37 1.45
CA ILE A 79 -1.01 9.64 2.03
C ILE A 79 -1.82 9.30 3.29
N PRO A 80 -1.39 9.72 4.49
CA PRO A 80 -2.13 9.45 5.72
C PRO A 80 -3.43 10.28 5.76
N ALA A 81 -4.44 9.77 6.47
CA ALA A 81 -5.78 10.37 6.52
C ALA A 81 -5.78 11.86 6.92
N GLN A 82 -4.86 12.24 7.80
CA GLN A 82 -4.71 13.61 8.31
C GLN A 82 -4.23 14.60 7.24
N GLU A 83 -3.53 14.12 6.21
CA GLU A 83 -2.96 14.92 5.13
C GLU A 83 -3.82 14.88 3.86
N VAL A 84 -4.82 13.99 3.80
CA VAL A 84 -5.70 13.83 2.63
C VAL A 84 -6.36 15.15 2.23
N GLU A 85 -6.85 15.94 3.18
CA GLU A 85 -7.52 17.21 2.85
C GLU A 85 -6.55 18.20 2.18
N ARG A 86 -5.34 18.33 2.73
CA ARG A 86 -4.28 19.18 2.15
C ARG A 86 -3.87 18.69 0.76
N PHE A 87 -3.79 17.38 0.57
CA PHE A 87 -3.49 16.77 -0.71
C PHE A 87 -4.61 16.99 -1.75
N ARG A 88 -5.88 16.93 -1.32
CA ARG A 88 -7.01 17.26 -2.20
C ARG A 88 -6.99 18.73 -2.58
N SER A 89 -6.71 19.65 -1.66
CA SER A 89 -6.53 21.06 -1.96
C SER A 89 -5.37 21.31 -2.94
N SER A 90 -4.28 20.56 -2.84
CA SER A 90 -3.12 20.73 -3.72
C SER A 90 -3.38 20.25 -5.15
N ILE A 91 -4.11 19.13 -5.31
CA ILE A 91 -4.53 18.60 -6.63
C ILE A 91 -5.59 19.49 -7.27
N THR A 92 -6.61 19.86 -6.51
CA THR A 92 -7.73 20.68 -7.03
C THR A 92 -7.33 22.14 -7.27
N GLY A 93 -6.16 22.56 -6.77
CA GLY A 93 -5.73 23.96 -6.78
C GLY A 93 -6.56 24.85 -5.84
N SER A 94 -7.48 24.27 -5.06
CA SER A 94 -8.33 24.97 -4.11
C SER A 94 -7.56 25.20 -2.80
N TYR A 95 -6.61 26.14 -2.83
CA TYR A 95 -6.01 26.67 -1.61
C TYR A 95 -6.95 27.72 -1.03
N ALA A 96 -7.41 27.53 0.20
CA ALA A 96 -8.11 28.56 0.95
C ALA A 96 -7.12 29.70 1.33
N GLY A 97 -6.83 30.60 0.38
CA GLY A 97 -5.86 31.70 0.52
C GLY A 97 -5.71 32.54 -0.77
N ILE A 98 -4.90 33.59 -0.73
CA ILE A 98 -4.69 34.59 -1.83
C ILE A 98 -3.94 33.99 -3.05
N GLY A 99 -3.85 32.66 -3.18
CA GLY A 99 -3.28 32.00 -4.36
C GLY A 99 -1.83 32.37 -4.67
N THR A 100 -1.06 32.83 -3.69
CA THR A 100 0.27 33.40 -3.90
C THR A 100 1.35 32.53 -3.25
N ARG A 101 2.31 32.00 -4.03
CA ARG A 101 3.51 31.36 -3.49
C ARG A 101 4.52 32.43 -3.09
N VAL A 102 4.89 32.47 -1.81
CA VAL A 102 5.90 33.38 -1.27
C VAL A 102 7.27 32.71 -1.31
N ARG A 103 8.25 33.32 -1.99
CA ARG A 103 9.66 32.92 -1.90
C ARG A 103 10.47 34.05 -1.31
N ALA A 104 11.14 33.75 -0.20
CA ALA A 104 12.10 34.65 0.40
C ALA A 104 13.43 34.54 -0.36
N THR A 105 13.83 35.61 -1.03
CA THR A 105 15.16 35.73 -1.63
C THR A 105 16.14 36.17 -0.55
N ALA A 106 17.30 35.49 -0.44
CA ALA A 106 18.29 35.70 0.62
C ALA A 106 18.94 37.10 0.66
N SER A 107 18.69 37.96 -0.34
CA SER A 107 19.20 39.32 -0.41
C SER A 107 18.12 40.34 -0.04
N GLY A 108 17.89 40.51 1.26
CA GLY A 108 17.15 41.64 1.83
C GLY A 108 15.63 41.61 1.63
N GLY A 109 14.91 41.03 2.60
CA GLY A 109 13.57 41.43 3.04
C GLY A 109 12.38 41.42 2.07
N LEU A 110 12.58 41.20 0.77
CA LEU A 110 11.53 41.29 -0.23
C LEU A 110 10.83 39.94 -0.42
N ILE A 111 9.63 39.83 0.12
CA ILE A 111 8.68 38.75 -0.17
C ILE A 111 8.18 38.94 -1.60
N THR A 112 8.67 38.12 -2.53
CA THR A 112 8.19 38.16 -3.92
C THR A 112 7.10 37.12 -4.12
N ALA A 113 5.92 37.59 -4.51
CA ALA A 113 4.78 36.79 -4.93
C ALA A 113 5.08 36.18 -6.31
N ILE A 114 5.35 34.87 -6.38
CA ILE A 114 5.58 34.19 -7.65
C ILE A 114 4.26 33.63 -8.16
N CYS A 115 3.57 34.39 -8.99
CA CYS A 115 2.55 33.85 -9.90
C CYS A 115 2.87 34.35 -11.31
N PRO A 116 3.42 33.51 -12.21
CA PRO A 116 3.43 33.78 -13.63
C PRO A 116 2.31 32.98 -14.34
N TYR A 117 1.58 33.72 -15.18
CA TYR A 117 0.41 33.47 -16.06
C TYR A 117 0.51 32.22 -17.01
N PRO A 118 -0.54 31.78 -17.80
CA PRO A 118 -1.63 32.59 -18.30
C PRO A 118 -3.08 32.09 -18.25
N GLN A 119 -3.96 33.07 -18.46
CA GLN A 119 -5.34 32.87 -18.88
C GLN A 119 -5.41 32.42 -20.33
N ASN A 120 -6.16 31.34 -20.52
CA ASN A 120 -6.80 30.93 -21.75
C ASN A 120 -8.23 30.50 -21.40
#